data_AF-L7CN61-F1
#
_entry.id   AF-L7CN61-F1
#
_cell.length_a   1.000
_cell.length_b   1.000
_cell.length_c   1.000
_cell.angle_alpha   90.00
_cell.angle_beta   90.00
_cell.angle_gamma   90.00
#
_symmetry.space_group_name_H-M   'P 1'
#
loop_
_entity.id
_entity.type
_entity.pdbx_description
1 polymer ?
#
loop_
_entity_poly.entity_id
_entity_poly.type
_entity_poly.pdbx_seq_one_letter_code
_entity_poly.pdbx_strand_id
1 'polypeptide(L)' 'MSGLAVQLRDWRYPVVFDLKTGEPKFDNYQGNWGKQKELDQVLQAYAVEKTKLEARRKGYAVTERPLRDGNIQLSIQLGA' A
#
# COMPACT_ATOMS: atom_id res chain seq x y z
N MET A 1 -11.15 19.57 4.60
CA MET A 1 -10.38 18.30 4.61
C MET A 1 -9.64 18.22 3.29
N SER A 2 -8.32 17.99 3.32
CA SER A 2 -7.49 17.79 2.14
C SER A 2 -7.04 16.32 2.12
N GLY A 3 -7.28 15.66 1.00
CA GLY A 3 -6.76 14.32 0.72
C GLY A 3 -5.89 14.35 -0.54
N LEU A 4 -5.04 13.34 -0.70
CA LEU A 4 -4.25 13.18 -1.92
C LEU A 4 -5.02 12.32 -2.92
N ALA A 5 -5.44 12.91 -4.04
CA ALA A 5 -6.06 12.19 -5.14
C ALA A 5 -4.97 11.51 -5.99
N VAL A 6 -5.09 10.20 -6.17
CA VAL A 6 -4.19 9.38 -6.98
C VAL A 6 -4.99 8.70 -8.08
N GLN A 7 -4.60 8.95 -9.33
CA GLN A 7 -5.21 8.31 -10.48
C GLN A 7 -4.56 6.95 -10.73
N LEU A 8 -5.33 5.88 -10.56
CA LEU A 8 -4.88 4.52 -10.85
C LEU A 8 -5.09 4.16 -12.33
N ARG A 9 -4.32 3.18 -12.81
CA ARG A 9 -4.40 2.71 -14.20
C ARG A 9 -5.79 2.17 -14.49
N ASP A 10 -6.40 2.64 -15.57
CA ASP A 10 -7.73 2.23 -16.05
C ASP A 10 -8.88 2.48 -15.06
N TRP A 11 -8.65 3.29 -14.01
CA TRP A 11 -9.71 3.70 -13.09
C TRP A 11 -10.45 4.92 -13.64
N ARG A 12 -11.78 4.91 -13.56
CA ARG A 12 -12.63 6.03 -14.00
C ARG A 12 -12.56 7.20 -13.04
N TYR A 13 -12.41 6.92 -11.75
CA TYR A 13 -12.35 7.92 -10.68
C TYR A 13 -11.08 7.72 -9.85
N PRO A 14 -10.42 8.79 -9.40
CA PRO A 14 -9.22 8.68 -8.58
C PRO A 14 -9.56 8.13 -7.19
N VAL A 15 -8.58 7.47 -6.59
CA VAL A 15 -8.62 7.10 -5.16
C VAL A 15 -8.13 8.30 -4.36
N VAL A 16 -8.85 8.67 -3.30
CA VAL A 16 -8.45 9.78 -2.42
C VAL A 16 -7.92 9.20 -1.12
N PHE A 17 -6.65 9.45 -0.82
CA PHE A 17 -6.02 9.03 0.43
C PHE A 17 -6.11 10.13 1.48
N ASP A 18 -6.58 9.78 2.67
CA ASP A 18 -6.46 10.63 3.85
C ASP A 18 -4.99 10.65 4.33
N LEU A 19 -4.36 11.82 4.34
CA LEU A 19 -2.94 11.96 4.69
C LEU A 19 -2.64 11.81 6.19
N LYS A 20 -3.66 11.86 7.04
CA LYS A 20 -3.52 11.66 8.49
C LYS A 20 -3.66 10.20 8.88
N THR A 21 -4.64 9.51 8.30
CA THR A 21 -4.93 8.10 8.66
C THR A 21 -4.32 7.10 7.70
N GLY A 22 -4.08 7.50 6.44
CA GLY A 22 -3.70 6.60 5.35
C GLY A 22 -4.87 5.83 4.75
N GLU A 23 -6.11 6.12 5.14
CA GLU A 23 -7.29 5.43 4.60
C GLU A 23 -7.57 5.83 3.16
N PRO A 24 -7.73 4.87 2.23
CA PRO A 24 -8.22 5.14 0.89
C PRO A 24 -9.75 5.33 0.89
N LYS A 25 -10.22 6.36 0.20
CA LYS A 25 -11.63 6.56 -0.15
C LYS A 25 -11.79 6.41 -1.65
N PHE A 26 -12.65 5.47 -2.06
CA PHE A 26 -12.89 5.17 -3.46
C PHE A 26 -14.22 4.46 -3.67
N ASP A 27 -14.69 4.49 -4.91
CA ASP A 27 -15.76 3.63 -5.40
C ASP A 27 -15.35 3.10 -6.77
N ASN A 28 -15.14 1.80 -6.87
CA ASN A 28 -14.82 1.14 -8.13
C ASN A 28 -16.03 0.41 -8.75
N TYR A 29 -17.23 0.59 -8.19
CA TYR A 29 -18.49 -0.03 -8.63
C TYR A 29 -18.33 -1.54 -8.91
N GLN A 30 -17.98 -2.32 -7.89
CA GLN A 30 -17.70 -3.76 -8.00
C GLN A 30 -16.62 -4.11 -9.04
N GLY A 31 -15.68 -3.20 -9.28
CA GLY A 31 -14.60 -3.37 -10.24
C GLY A 31 -14.89 -2.83 -11.66
N ASN A 32 -16.13 -2.38 -11.94
CA ASN A 32 -16.50 -1.85 -13.26
C ASN A 32 -15.83 -0.51 -13.59
N TRP A 33 -15.43 0.26 -12.57
CA TRP A 33 -14.77 1.56 -12.73
C TRP A 33 -13.28 1.52 -12.40
N GLY A 34 -12.72 0.33 -12.24
CA GLY A 34 -11.31 0.14 -11.91
C GLY A 34 -11.08 -1.20 -11.24
N LYS A 35 -10.03 -1.91 -11.64
CA LYS A 35 -9.70 -3.21 -11.03
C LYS A 35 -9.12 -2.99 -9.63
N GLN A 36 -9.70 -3.68 -8.63
CA GLN A 36 -9.25 -3.65 -7.24
C GLN A 36 -7.73 -3.92 -7.10
N LYS A 37 -7.19 -4.82 -7.91
CA LYS A 37 -5.76 -5.17 -7.95
C LYS A 37 -4.83 -3.95 -8.10
N GLU A 38 -5.23 -2.92 -8.86
CA GLU A 38 -4.39 -1.73 -9.05
C GLU A 38 -4.28 -0.93 -7.74
N LEU A 39 -5.34 -0.88 -6.94
CA LEU A 39 -5.31 -0.28 -5.62
C LEU A 39 -4.52 -1.17 -4.64
N ASP A 40 -4.72 -2.48 -4.70
CA ASP A 40 -4.03 -3.43 -3.83
C ASP A 40 -2.50 -3.35 -3.99
N GLN A 41 -2.01 -3.13 -5.21
CA GLN A 41 -0.58 -2.91 -5.47
C GLN A 41 -0.03 -1.66 -4.78
N VAL A 42 -0.78 -0.55 -4.81
CA VAL A 42 -0.41 0.69 -4.12
C VAL A 42 -0.40 0.47 -2.60
N LEU A 43 -1.41 -0.20 -2.07
CA LEU A 43 -1.50 -0.51 -0.65
C LEU A 43 -0.38 -1.45 -0.19
N GLN A 44 -0.04 -2.47 -1.00
CA GLN A 44 1.06 -3.39 -0.72
C GLN A 44 2.39 -2.64 -0.67
N ALA A 45 2.67 -1.75 -1.62
CA ALA A 45 3.88 -0.93 -1.62
C ALA A 45 3.94 -0.01 -0.39
N TYR A 46 2.82 0.65 -0.06
CA TYR A 46 2.73 1.49 1.13
C TYR A 46 2.98 0.69 2.42
N ALA A 47 2.38 -0.51 2.54
CA ALA A 47 2.57 -1.39 3.68
C ALA A 47 4.05 -1.79 3.85
N VAL A 48 4.72 -2.14 2.76
CA VAL A 48 6.16 -2.46 2.75
C VAL A 48 6.99 -1.29 3.29
N GLU A 49 6.78 -0.09 2.78
CA GLU A 49 7.53 1.09 3.21
C GLU A 49 7.20 1.50 4.65
N LYS A 50 5.93 1.42 5.05
CA LYS A 50 5.51 1.68 6.42
C LYS A 50 6.14 0.68 7.39
N THR A 51 6.16 -0.60 7.05
CA THR A 51 6.80 -1.64 7.88
C THR A 51 8.31 -1.40 8.00
N LYS A 52 9.02 -1.11 6.91
CA LYS A 52 10.45 -0.77 6.94
C LYS A 52 10.74 0.44 7.82
N LEU A 53 9.91 1.48 7.72
CA LEU A 53 10.04 2.70 8.53
C LEU A 53 9.89 2.40 10.03
N GLU A 54 8.85 1.66 10.41
CA GLU A 54 8.62 1.33 11.83
C GLU A 54 9.67 0.35 12.37
N ALA A 55 10.12 -0.62 11.58
CA ALA A 55 11.20 -1.53 11.95
C ALA A 55 12.52 -0.77 12.18
N ARG A 56 12.87 0.15 11.27
CA ARG A 56 14.07 1.01 11.42
C ARG A 56 14.02 1.84 12.70
N ARG A 57 12.85 2.40 13.05
CA ARG A 57 12.68 3.16 14.31
C ARG A 57 12.93 2.32 15.56
N LYS A 58 12.69 1.02 15.49
CA LYS A 58 12.92 0.05 16.56
C LYS A 58 14.30 -0.62 16.51
N GLY A 59 15.15 -0.25 15.55
CA GLY A 59 16.46 -0.87 15.37
C GLY A 59 16.41 -2.28 14.77
N TYR A 60 15.30 -2.67 14.15
CA TYR A 60 15.15 -3.98 13.51
C TYR A 60 15.58 -3.95 12.05
N ALA A 61 16.16 -5.05 11.58
CA ALA A 61 16.44 -5.26 10.16
C ALA A 61 15.22 -5.88 9.47
N VAL A 62 14.99 -5.52 8.20
CA VAL A 62 13.89 -6.06 7.38
C VAL A 62 14.45 -6.60 6.09
N THR A 63 14.08 -7.84 5.75
CA THR A 63 14.34 -8.44 4.43
C THR A 63 13.05 -8.51 3.63
N GLU A 64 13.10 -8.07 2.38
CA GLU A 64 11.98 -8.11 1.44
C GLU A 64 12.19 -9.23 0.41
N ARG A 65 11.14 -10.01 0.16
CA ARG A 65 11.15 -11.05 -0.88
C ARG A 65 9.88 -10.99 -1.72
N PRO A 66 9.97 -10.70 -3.04
CA PRO A 66 8.83 -10.83 -3.93
C PRO A 66 8.45 -12.30 -4.13
N LEU A 67 7.15 -12.57 -4.17
CA LEU A 67 6.57 -13.90 -4.39
C LEU A 67 6.05 -14.01 -5.83
N ARG A 68 5.89 -15.24 -6.32
CA ARG A 68 5.51 -15.53 -7.72
C ARG A 68 4.10 -15.07 -8.07
N ASP A 69 3.24 -14.96 -7.08
CA ASP A 69 1.85 -14.49 -7.18
C ASP A 69 1.72 -12.95 -7.17
N GLY A 70 2.84 -12.23 -6.99
CA GLY A 70 2.88 -10.77 -6.90
C GLY A 70 2.81 -10.22 -5.48
N ASN A 71 2.63 -11.08 -4.47
CA ASN A 71 2.70 -10.69 -3.07
C ASN A 71 4.16 -10.40 -2.65
N ILE A 72 4.33 -9.67 -1.56
CA ILE A 72 5.65 -9.39 -0.97
C ILE A 72 5.70 -9.96 0.44
N GLN A 73 6.71 -10.79 0.71
CA GLN A 73 7.02 -11.26 2.05
C GLN A 73 8.02 -10.33 2.71
N LEU A 74 7.72 -9.92 3.95
CA LEU A 74 8.64 -9.16 4.81
C LEU A 74 9.06 -10.03 5.99
N SER A 75 10.36 -10.14 6.22
CA SER A 75 10.93 -10.81 7.38
C SER A 75 11.63 -9.78 8.26
N ILE A 76 11.14 -9.62 9.50
CA ILE A 76 11.70 -8.70 10.49
C ILE A 76 12.64 -9.48 11.40
N GLN A 77 13.91 -9.09 11.44
CA GLN A 77 14.89 -9.61 12.37
C GLN A 77 14.96 -8.67 13.57
N LEU A 78 14.53 -9.18 14.71
CA LEU A 78 14.67 -8.49 15.99
C LEU A 78 16.16 -8.53 16.37
N GLY A 79 16.77 -7.36 16.58
CA GLY A 79 18.11 -7.30 17.17
C GLY A 79 18.06 -7.91 18.57
N ALA A 80 19.01 -8.81 18.87
CA ALA A 80 19.16 -9.41 20.19
C ALA A 80 19.54 -8.37 21.25
#